data_AF-A0A519S0T2-F1
#
_entry.id   AF-A0A519S0T2-F1
#
_cell.length_a   1.000
_cell.length_b   1.000
_cell.length_c   1.000
_cell.angle_alpha   90.00
_cell.angle_beta   90.00
_cell.angle_gamma   90.00
#
_symmetry.space_group_name_H-M   'P 1'
#
loop_
_entity.id
_entity.type
_entity.pdbx_description
1 polymer ?
#
loop_
_entity_poly.entity_id
_entity_poly.type
_entity_poly.pdbx_seq_one_letter_code
_entity_poly.pdbx_strand_id
1 'polypeptide(L)'
;MRSFQKLNNLVGWLVFAIAAATYFLTLEPTASFWDCGEFIACSYKLLVPHPPGAPTFLILGRLLSLFSFGDTSKVAILINALSGLSSAFTVLFLFWIITRLGR
;
A
#
# COMPACT_ATOMS: atom_id res chain seq x y z
N MET A 1 17.00 -28.42 2.97
CA MET A 1 15.73 -27.76 2.55
C MET A 1 15.12 -26.87 3.64
N ARG A 2 14.91 -27.35 4.88
CA ARG A 2 14.28 -26.56 5.97
C ARG A 2 15.05 -25.29 6.37
N SER A 3 16.38 -25.29 6.31
CA SER A 3 17.21 -24.10 6.58
C SER A 3 17.00 -23.01 5.52
N PHE A 4 16.94 -23.40 4.24
CA PHE A 4 16.67 -22.44 3.16
C PHE A 4 15.28 -21.81 3.29
N GLN A 5 14.23 -22.58 3.55
CA GLN A 5 12.88 -22.02 3.69
C GLN A 5 12.79 -20.99 4.82
N LYS A 6 13.45 -21.25 5.96
CA LYS A 6 13.55 -20.29 7.07
C LYS A 6 14.26 -19.01 6.64
N LEU A 7 15.41 -19.14 5.97
CA LEU A 7 16.17 -18.00 5.48
C LEU A 7 15.39 -17.20 4.43
N ASN A 8 14.71 -17.87 3.51
CA ASN A 8 13.87 -17.23 2.48
C ASN A 8 12.75 -16.39 3.09
N ASN A 9 12.06 -16.94 4.09
CA ASN A 9 10.99 -16.22 4.76
C ASN A 9 11.52 -15.02 5.55
N LEU A 10 12.63 -15.20 6.27
CA LEU A 10 13.26 -14.10 7.01
C LEU A 10 13.71 -12.97 6.08
N VAL A 11 14.43 -13.30 5.01
CA VAL A 11 14.92 -12.31 4.04
C VAL A 11 13.76 -11.62 3.34
N GLY A 12 12.69 -12.35 2.97
CA GLY A 12 11.49 -11.74 2.39
C GLY A 12 10.89 -10.69 3.32
N TRP A 13 10.67 -11.01 4.60
CA TRP A 13 10.15 -10.06 5.57
C TRP A 13 11.10 -8.88 5.85
N LEU A 14 12.42 -9.08 5.78
CA LEU A 14 13.38 -7.98 5.85
C LEU A 14 13.27 -7.04 4.63
N VAL A 15 13.14 -7.60 3.42
CA VAL A 15 12.90 -6.83 2.19
C VAL A 15 11.59 -6.03 2.28
N PHE A 16 10.52 -6.65 2.80
CA PHE A 16 9.27 -5.96 3.09
C PHE A 16 9.46 -4.78 4.05
N ALA A 17 10.17 -4.99 5.16
CA ALA A 17 10.38 -3.94 6.16
C ALA A 17 11.15 -2.75 5.58
N ILE A 18 12.19 -3.01 4.77
CA ILE A 18 12.95 -1.97 4.08
C ILE A 18 12.07 -1.20 3.08
N ALA A 19 11.26 -1.91 2.28
CA ALA A 19 10.34 -1.29 1.33
C ALA A 19 9.27 -0.45 2.04
N ALA A 20 8.65 -0.99 3.10
CA ALA A 20 7.64 -0.28 3.89
C ALA A 20 8.23 0.98 4.53
N ALA A 21 9.41 0.89 5.15
CA ALA A 21 10.10 2.04 5.71
C ALA A 21 10.38 3.10 4.65
N THR A 22 10.87 2.69 3.47
CA THR A 22 11.14 3.60 2.36
C THR A 22 9.87 4.33 1.92
N TYR A 23 8.79 3.59 1.64
CA TYR A 23 7.52 4.19 1.20
C TYR A 23 6.87 5.09 2.26
N PHE A 24 6.99 4.77 3.55
CA PHE A 24 6.46 5.64 4.62
C PHE A 24 7.33 6.88 4.85
N LEU A 25 8.65 6.80 4.69
CA LEU A 25 9.54 7.95 4.81
C LEU A 25 9.41 8.93 3.64
N THR A 26 9.05 8.44 2.46
CA THR A 26 8.87 9.26 1.25
C THR A 26 7.39 9.50 0.91
N LEU A 27 6.49 9.28 1.88
CA LEU A 27 5.06 9.38 1.64
C LEU A 27 4.65 10.84 1.43
N GLU A 28 3.92 11.12 0.35
CA GLU A 28 3.31 12.44 0.16
C GLU A 28 2.16 12.63 1.17
N PRO A 29 2.21 13.64 2.05
CA PRO A 29 1.16 13.85 3.08
C PRO A 29 -0.15 14.39 2.49
N THR A 30 -0.12 14.88 1.25
CA THR A 30 -1.26 15.53 0.58
C THR A 30 -1.68 14.80 -0.70
N ALA A 31 -2.53 15.43 -1.51
CA ALA A 31 -2.86 14.91 -2.84
C ALA A 31 -1.69 15.18 -3.79
N SER A 32 -1.05 14.12 -4.30
CA SER A 32 -0.04 14.25 -5.34
C SER A 32 -0.67 14.48 -6.72
N PHE A 33 0.19 14.74 -7.71
CA PHE A 33 -0.22 14.92 -9.09
C PHE A 33 -0.88 13.66 -9.67
N TRP A 34 -1.80 13.86 -10.61
CA TRP A 34 -2.50 12.83 -11.37
C TRP A 34 -3.65 12.16 -10.59
N ASP A 35 -3.63 10.83 -10.45
CA ASP A 35 -4.78 10.05 -9.98
C ASP A 35 -4.97 10.10 -8.46
N CYS A 36 -3.94 10.47 -7.67
CA CYS A 36 -4.01 10.36 -6.21
C CYS A 36 -5.14 11.20 -5.61
N GLY A 37 -5.37 12.42 -6.11
CA GLY A 37 -6.48 13.25 -5.67
C GLY A 37 -7.85 12.61 -5.94
N GLU A 38 -8.01 12.01 -7.12
CA GLU A 38 -9.25 11.30 -7.49
C GLU A 38 -9.47 10.08 -6.58
N PHE A 39 -8.44 9.25 -6.37
CA PHE A 39 -8.55 8.07 -5.52
C PHE A 39 -8.76 8.41 -4.04
N ILE A 40 -8.15 9.49 -3.53
CA ILE A 40 -8.39 9.99 -2.17
C ILE A 40 -9.86 10.43 -2.02
N ALA A 41 -10.36 11.23 -2.97
CA ALA A 41 -11.74 11.71 -2.94
C ALA A 41 -12.75 10.56 -3.09
N CYS A 42 -12.50 9.64 -4.03
CA CYS A 42 -13.36 8.49 -4.28
C CYS A 42 -13.35 7.51 -3.11
N SER A 43 -12.21 7.25 -2.47
CA SER A 43 -12.15 6.42 -1.27
C SER A 43 -12.87 7.09 -0.10
N TYR A 44 -12.67 8.40 0.11
CA TYR A 44 -13.31 9.11 1.22
C TYR A 44 -14.83 9.18 1.06
N LYS A 45 -15.34 9.43 -0.15
CA LYS A 45 -16.77 9.61 -0.43
C LYS A 45 -17.48 8.37 -0.98
N LEU A 46 -16.76 7.27 -1.18
CA LEU A 46 -17.24 6.07 -1.86
C LEU A 46 -17.80 6.37 -3.27
N LEU A 47 -17.04 7.12 -4.05
CA LEU A 47 -17.34 7.42 -5.46
C LEU A 47 -16.61 6.44 -6.38
N VAL A 48 -16.93 6.50 -7.67
CA VAL A 48 -16.29 5.67 -8.70
C VAL A 48 -15.24 6.55 -9.42
N PRO A 49 -13.94 6.23 -9.34
CA PRO A 49 -12.91 6.89 -10.14
C PRO A 49 -13.04 6.45 -11.59
N HIS A 50 -12.20 7.01 -12.47
CA HIS A 50 -12.16 6.60 -13.86
C HIS A 50 -12.14 5.05 -14.02
N PRO A 51 -12.83 4.50 -15.05
CA PRO A 51 -12.92 3.05 -15.24
C PRO A 51 -11.53 2.40 -15.24
N PRO A 52 -11.31 1.30 -14.49
CA PRO A 52 -12.28 0.32 -13.97
C PRO A 52 -12.70 0.47 -12.49
N GLY A 53 -12.49 1.63 -11.84
CA GLY A 53 -13.11 1.92 -10.54
C GLY A 53 -12.46 1.30 -9.28
N ALA A 54 -11.45 0.44 -9.40
CA ALA A 54 -10.63 -0.13 -8.30
C ALA A 54 -11.35 -0.37 -6.94
N PRO A 55 -12.48 -1.11 -6.90
CA PRO A 55 -13.41 -1.10 -5.76
C PRO A 55 -12.80 -1.59 -4.44
N THR A 56 -11.91 -2.60 -4.49
CA THR A 56 -11.22 -3.12 -3.30
C THR A 56 -10.34 -2.06 -2.64
N PHE A 57 -9.58 -1.30 -3.43
CA PHE A 57 -8.74 -0.23 -2.92
C PHE A 57 -9.60 0.89 -2.29
N LEU A 58 -10.71 1.27 -2.93
CA LEU A 58 -11.57 2.33 -2.41
C LEU A 58 -12.24 1.97 -1.09
N ILE A 59 -12.69 0.72 -0.94
CA ILE A 59 -13.29 0.25 0.31
C ILE A 59 -12.24 0.23 1.42
N LEU A 60 -11.03 -0.26 1.15
CA LEU A 60 -9.92 -0.21 2.13
C LEU A 60 -9.54 1.23 2.45
N GLY A 61 -9.43 2.10 1.45
CA GLY A 61 -9.16 3.53 1.63
C GLY A 61 -10.24 4.22 2.47
N ARG A 62 -11.52 3.86 2.29
CA ARG A 62 -12.61 4.33 3.14
C ARG A 62 -12.40 3.90 4.58
N LEU A 63 -12.10 2.63 4.83
CA LEU A 63 -11.82 2.12 6.17
C LEU A 63 -10.63 2.85 6.81
N LEU A 64 -9.53 3.05 6.05
CA LEU A 64 -8.38 3.80 6.56
C LEU A 64 -8.73 5.27 6.87
N SER A 65 -9.57 5.90 6.04
CA SER A 65 -9.99 7.28 6.28
C SER A 65 -10.79 7.46 7.58
N LEU A 66 -11.41 6.41 8.14
CA LEU A 66 -12.11 6.48 9.42
C LEU A 66 -11.16 6.72 10.60
N PHE A 67 -9.88 6.32 10.47
CA PHE A 67 -8.84 6.63 11.47
C PHE A 67 -8.40 8.10 11.45
N SER A 68 -9.00 8.94 10.59
CA SER A 68 -8.87 10.39 10.70
C SER A 68 -9.62 10.97 11.90
N PHE A 69 -10.54 10.20 12.51
CA PHE A 69 -11.38 10.65 13.62
C PHE A 69 -12.12 11.97 13.35
N GLY A 70 -12.53 12.18 12.09
CA GLY A 70 -13.25 13.38 11.65
C GLY A 70 -12.36 14.52 11.14
N ASP A 71 -11.03 14.40 11.28
CA ASP A 71 -10.07 15.39 10.80
C ASP A 71 -9.73 15.16 9.32
N THR A 72 -10.40 15.88 8.43
CA THR A 72 -10.28 15.68 6.97
C THR A 72 -8.87 15.94 6.44
N SER A 73 -8.03 16.71 7.14
CA SER A 73 -6.65 16.94 6.69
C SER A 73 -5.77 15.69 6.78
N LYS A 74 -6.19 14.68 7.57
CA LYS A 74 -5.47 13.39 7.72
C LYS A 74 -5.90 12.33 6.71
N VAL A 75 -6.97 12.56 5.96
CA VAL A 75 -7.51 11.56 5.03
C VAL A 75 -6.51 11.22 3.93
N ALA A 76 -5.82 12.23 3.38
CA ALA A 76 -4.83 12.04 2.31
C ALA A 76 -3.68 11.14 2.76
N ILE A 77 -3.03 11.45 3.88
CA ILE A 77 -1.92 10.64 4.40
C ILE A 77 -2.33 9.21 4.75
N LEU A 78 -3.55 8.99 5.27
CA LEU A 78 -4.06 7.65 5.59
C LEU A 78 -4.31 6.80 4.35
N ILE A 79 -4.83 7.39 3.28
CA ILE A 79 -5.06 6.69 2.01
C ILE A 79 -3.74 6.47 1.26
N ASN A 80 -2.85 7.45 1.26
CA ASN A 80 -1.51 7.28 0.69
C ASN A 80 -0.73 6.19 1.43
N ALA A 81 -0.87 6.10 2.76
CA ALA A 81 -0.27 5.04 3.57
C ALA A 81 -0.72 3.63 3.15
N LEU A 82 -2.00 3.47 2.76
CA LEU A 82 -2.49 2.22 2.17
C LEU A 82 -1.76 1.89 0.85
N SER A 83 -1.55 2.88 -0.02
CA SER A 83 -0.79 2.71 -1.26
C SER A 83 0.64 2.26 -0.97
N GLY A 84 1.34 2.95 -0.06
CA GLY A 84 2.72 2.60 0.34
C GLY A 84 2.82 1.19 0.93
N LEU A 85 1.88 0.80 1.79
CA LEU A 85 1.83 -0.54 2.37
C LEU A 85 1.58 -1.62 1.31
N SER A 86 0.65 -1.36 0.38
CA SER A 86 0.33 -2.28 -0.73
C SER A 86 1.53 -2.48 -1.66
N SER A 87 2.28 -1.40 -1.93
CA SER A 87 3.54 -1.47 -2.68
C SER A 87 4.60 -2.28 -1.94
N ALA A 88 4.74 -2.13 -0.63
CA ALA A 88 5.68 -2.94 0.16
C ALA A 88 5.34 -4.44 0.11
N PHE A 89 4.05 -4.81 0.20
CA PHE A 89 3.61 -6.20 0.02
C PHE A 89 3.88 -6.73 -1.38
N THR A 90 3.74 -5.88 -2.41
CA THR A 90 4.10 -6.26 -3.79
C THR A 90 5.58 -6.65 -3.88
N VAL A 91 6.48 -5.89 -3.24
CA VAL A 91 7.91 -6.21 -3.20
C VAL A 91 8.17 -7.54 -2.47
N LEU A 92 7.50 -7.80 -1.35
CA LEU A 92 7.59 -9.07 -0.62
C LEU A 92 7.19 -10.26 -1.50
N PHE A 93 6.04 -10.17 -2.16
CA PHE A 93 5.55 -11.23 -3.01
C PHE A 93 6.42 -11.42 -4.24
N LEU A 94 6.93 -10.34 -4.83
CA LEU A 94 7.87 -10.41 -5.94
C LEU A 94 9.16 -11.16 -5.54
N PHE A 95 9.72 -10.86 -4.36
CA PHE A 95 10.87 -11.60 -3.83
C PHE A 95 10.57 -13.11 -3.70
N TRP A 96 9.42 -13.48 -3.14
CA TRP A 96 9.04 -14.89 -3.01
C TRP A 96 8.73 -15.58 -4.34
N ILE A 97 8.18 -14.86 -5.32
CA ILE A 97 7.98 -15.37 -6.68
C ILE A 97 9.34 -15.65 -7.33
N ILE A 98 10.26 -14.69 -7.32
CA ILE A 98 11.61 -14.84 -7.93
C ILE A 98 12.35 -16.00 -7.29
N THR A 99 12.37 -16.09 -5.96
CA THR A 99 13.08 -17.17 -5.24
C THR A 99 12.44 -18.54 -5.42
N ARG A 100 11.15 -18.60 -5.75
CA ARG A 100 10.44 -19.83 -6.11
C ARG A 100 10.66 -20.26 -7.56
N LEU A 101 10.89 -19.31 -8.48
CA LEU A 101 11.17 -19.60 -9.89
C LEU A 101 12.66 -19.93 -10.13
N GLY A 102 13.57 -19.30 -9.39
CA GLY A 102 15.01 -19.52 -9.48
C GLY A 102 15.53 -20.73 -8.70
N ARG A 103 14.62 -21.58 -8.20
CA ARG A 103 14.89 -22.82 -7.49
C ARG A 103 14.05 -23.93 -8.07
#